data_AF-A0A0S8AWD5-F1
#
_entry.id   AF-A0A0S8AWD5-F1
#
_cell.length_a   1.000
_cell.length_b   1.000
_cell.length_c   1.000
_cell.angle_alpha   90.00
_cell.angle_beta   90.00
_cell.angle_gamma   90.00
#
_symmetry.space_group_name_H-M   'P 1'
#
loop_
_entity.id
_entity.type
_entity.pdbx_description
1 polymer ?
#
loop_
_entity_poly.entity_id
_entity_poly.type
_entity_poly.pdbx_seq_one_letter_code
_entity_poly.pdbx_strand_id
1 'polypeptide(L)'
;MSLSELMYLIKWDLKINRGLSWDSVRAMLLLLEFRSEQYVYRKLSTRPHTSTRLIWTVFRAFGVLFQWFLCNSNIPGPATIGRGLRLPHPQNIIIANQAEIGEFCTIYQNVSIAWTSP
;
A
#
# COMPACT_ATOMS: atom_id res chain seq x y z
N MET A 1 -9.16 -8.06 -7.47
CA MET A 1 -9.27 -8.28 -6.02
C MET A 1 -10.74 -8.27 -5.62
N SER A 2 -11.18 -9.30 -4.91
CA SER A 2 -12.53 -9.34 -4.32
C SER A 2 -12.57 -8.57 -3.00
N LEU A 3 -13.77 -8.27 -2.49
CA LEU A 3 -13.93 -7.67 -1.17
C LEU A 3 -13.47 -8.63 -0.05
N SER A 4 -13.70 -9.93 -0.22
CA SER A 4 -13.24 -10.94 0.73
C SER A 4 -11.72 -11.01 0.82
N GLU A 5 -11.03 -10.93 -0.33
CA GLU A 5 -9.58 -10.89 -0.41
C GLU A 5 -9.01 -9.61 0.24
N LEU A 6 -9.62 -8.44 0.00
CA LEU A 6 -9.25 -7.20 0.67
C LEU A 6 -9.32 -7.32 2.19
N MET A 7 -10.46 -7.79 2.72
CA MET A 7 -10.65 -7.95 4.17
C MET A 7 -9.68 -8.97 4.77
N TYR A 8 -9.38 -10.03 4.02
CA TYR A 8 -8.41 -11.04 4.41
C TYR A 8 -6.98 -10.46 4.52
N LEU A 9 -6.56 -9.66 3.53
CA LEU A 9 -5.26 -9.00 3.53
C LEU A 9 -5.13 -7.98 4.67
N ILE A 10 -6.12 -7.10 4.83
CA ILE A 10 -6.15 -6.11 5.92
C ILE A 10 -6.08 -6.82 7.28
N LYS A 11 -6.85 -7.89 7.49
CA LYS A 11 -6.83 -8.64 8.75
C LYS A 11 -5.43 -9.17 9.09
N TRP A 12 -4.71 -9.70 8.11
CA TRP A 12 -3.34 -10.18 8.31
C TRP A 12 -2.35 -9.04 8.60
N ASP A 13 -2.45 -7.94 7.86
CA ASP A 13 -1.57 -6.79 8.03
C ASP A 13 -1.75 -6.15 9.41
N LEU A 14 -3.00 -5.98 9.87
CA LEU A 14 -3.31 -5.50 11.22
C LEU A 14 -2.84 -6.49 12.30
N LYS A 15 -2.99 -7.80 12.08
CA LYS A 15 -2.56 -8.82 13.04
C LYS A 15 -1.05 -8.79 13.27
N ILE A 16 -0.26 -8.65 12.19
CA ILE A 16 1.20 -8.72 12.27
C ILE A 16 1.82 -7.40 12.76
N ASN A 17 1.23 -6.26 12.40
CA ASN A 17 1.74 -4.95 12.80
C ASN A 17 1.09 -4.41 14.08
N ARG A 18 0.31 -5.22 14.79
CA ARG A 18 -0.33 -4.80 16.04
C ARG A 18 0.72 -4.42 17.08
N GLY A 19 0.57 -3.23 17.65
CA GLY A 19 1.40 -2.75 18.75
C GLY A 19 0.85 -1.44 19.30
N LEU A 20 1.35 -1.05 20.47
CA LEU A 20 1.00 0.21 21.13
C LEU A 20 1.92 1.37 20.71
N SER A 21 2.97 1.09 19.94
CA SER A 21 3.90 2.10 19.47
C SER A 21 3.27 2.95 18.37
N TRP A 22 3.73 4.19 18.27
CA TRP A 22 3.28 5.10 17.21
C TRP A 22 3.64 4.56 15.82
N ASP A 23 4.75 3.82 15.69
CA ASP A 23 5.15 3.19 14.44
C ASP A 23 4.22 2.03 14.05
N SER A 24 3.75 1.25 15.03
CA SER A 24 2.74 0.21 14.80
C SER A 24 1.42 0.81 14.29
N VAL A 25 0.97 1.91 14.88
CA VAL A 25 -0.25 2.62 14.44
C VAL A 25 -0.08 3.16 13.02
N ARG A 26 1.05 3.83 12.74
CA ARG A 26 1.39 4.31 11.40
C ARG A 26 1.45 3.18 10.38
N ALA A 27 2.06 2.05 10.71
CA ALA A 27 2.15 0.90 9.82
C ALA A 27 0.76 0.34 9.50
N MET A 28 -0.10 0.19 10.50
CA MET A 28 -1.48 -0.27 10.30
C MET A 28 -2.29 0.69 9.42
N LEU A 29 -2.19 2.01 9.64
CA LEU A 29 -2.89 3.02 8.84
C LEU A 29 -2.34 3.08 7.40
N LEU A 30 -1.02 3.02 7.22
CA LEU A 30 -0.36 2.98 5.92
C LEU A 30 -0.83 1.76 5.11
N LEU A 31 -0.84 0.57 5.73
CA LEU A 31 -1.27 -0.66 5.07
C LEU A 31 -2.77 -0.64 4.78
N LEU A 32 -3.60 -0.11 5.68
CA LEU A 32 -5.03 0.03 5.44
C LEU A 32 -5.32 0.91 4.22
N GLU A 33 -4.66 2.06 4.14
CA GLU A 33 -4.77 2.97 3.00
C GLU A 33 -4.26 2.31 1.72
N PHE A 34 -3.06 1.74 1.72
CA PHE A 34 -2.49 1.03 0.57
C PHE A 34 -3.42 -0.09 0.06
N ARG A 35 -3.99 -0.91 0.94
CA ARG A 35 -4.91 -1.99 0.56
C ARG A 35 -6.19 -1.45 -0.05
N SER A 36 -6.68 -0.33 0.46
CA SER A 36 -7.84 0.36 -0.09
C SER A 36 -7.53 0.93 -1.47
N GLU A 37 -6.36 1.55 -1.65
CA GLU A 37 -5.87 2.03 -2.94
C GLU A 37 -5.72 0.89 -3.96
N GLN A 38 -5.12 -0.23 -3.54
CA GLN A 38 -4.96 -1.44 -4.35
C GLN A 38 -6.32 -2.01 -4.80
N TYR A 39 -7.33 -1.99 -3.92
CA TYR A 39 -8.70 -2.40 -4.27
C TYR A 39 -9.32 -1.51 -5.32
N VAL A 40 -9.27 -0.19 -5.12
CA VAL A 40 -9.84 0.81 -6.02
C VAL A 40 -9.15 0.71 -7.39
N TYR A 41 -7.82 0.65 -7.43
CA TYR A 41 -7.05 0.49 -8.66
C TYR A 41 -7.50 -0.75 -9.44
N ARG A 42 -7.55 -1.92 -8.79
CA ARG A 42 -7.92 -3.18 -9.44
C ARG A 42 -9.38 -3.18 -9.93
N LYS A 43 -10.28 -2.43 -9.28
CA LYS A 43 -11.67 -2.29 -9.73
C LYS A 43 -11.77 -1.35 -10.94
N LEU A 44 -11.16 -0.17 -10.86
CA LEU A 44 -11.23 0.83 -11.92
C LEU A 44 -10.45 0.42 -13.18
N SER A 45 -9.32 -0.27 -13.03
CA SER A 45 -8.52 -0.75 -14.17
C SER A 45 -9.22 -1.80 -15.04
N THR A 46 -10.28 -2.46 -14.56
CA THR A 46 -11.03 -3.45 -15.37
C THR A 46 -11.91 -2.82 -16.45
N ARG A 47 -12.27 -1.54 -16.33
CA ARG A 47 -13.13 -0.82 -17.28
C ARG A 47 -12.64 0.61 -17.48
N PRO A 48 -11.58 0.82 -18.28
CA PRO A 48 -10.96 2.13 -18.42
C PRO A 48 -11.86 3.08 -19.21
N HIS A 49 -12.64 3.89 -18.49
CA HIS A 49 -13.32 5.07 -19.02
C HIS A 49 -12.64 6.35 -18.50
N THR A 50 -12.84 7.49 -19.17
CA THR A 50 -12.24 8.78 -18.75
C THR A 50 -12.59 9.15 -17.31
N SER A 51 -13.83 8.91 -16.89
CA SER A 51 -14.27 9.12 -15.50
C SER A 51 -13.51 8.25 -14.51
N THR A 52 -13.29 6.97 -14.82
CA THR A 52 -12.53 6.06 -13.95
C THR A 52 -11.07 6.46 -13.80
N ARG A 53 -10.47 7.03 -14.86
CA ARG A 53 -9.11 7.59 -14.80
C ARG A 53 -9.05 8.80 -13.88
N LEU A 54 -10.03 9.71 -13.96
CA LEU A 54 -10.10 10.86 -13.06
C LEU A 54 -10.26 10.44 -11.60
N ILE A 55 -11.18 9.51 -11.32
CA ILE A 55 -11.40 8.97 -9.99
C ILE A 55 -10.11 8.35 -9.45
N TRP A 56 -9.42 7.55 -10.26
CA TRP A 56 -8.14 6.97 -9.90
C TRP A 56 -7.09 8.04 -9.58
N THR A 57 -6.94 9.07 -10.43
CA THR A 57 -5.96 10.15 -10.20
C THR A 57 -6.22 10.89 -8.90
N VAL A 58 -7.47 11.22 -8.59
CA VAL A 58 -7.84 11.90 -7.34
C VAL A 58 -7.56 11.01 -6.13
N PHE A 59 -7.96 9.73 -6.21
CA PHE A 59 -7.72 8.77 -5.14
C PHE A 59 -6.23 8.56 -4.88
N ARG A 60 -5.44 8.44 -5.96
CA ARG A 60 -3.98 8.31 -5.89
C ARG A 60 -3.31 9.56 -5.31
N ALA A 61 -3.76 10.76 -5.70
CA ALA A 61 -3.24 12.01 -5.15
C ALA A 61 -3.48 12.08 -3.64
N PHE A 62 -4.69 11.70 -3.20
CA PHE A 62 -5.01 11.59 -1.77
C PHE A 62 -4.11 10.57 -1.06
N GLY A 63 -3.95 9.38 -1.64
CA GLY A 63 -3.08 8.34 -1.09
C GLY A 63 -1.64 8.81 -0.92
N VAL A 64 -1.06 9.43 -1.96
CA VAL A 64 0.30 10.01 -1.87
C VAL A 64 0.42 11.04 -0.76
N LEU A 65 -0.54 11.97 -0.65
CA LEU A 65 -0.52 12.99 0.42
C LEU A 65 -0.64 12.37 1.80
N PHE A 66 -1.51 11.38 1.97
CA PHE A 66 -1.71 10.66 3.23
C PHE A 66 -0.45 9.89 3.63
N GLN A 67 0.12 9.09 2.71
CA GLN A 67 1.32 8.30 2.95
C GLN A 67 2.54 9.18 3.25
N TRP A 68 2.65 10.33 2.56
CA TRP A 68 3.68 11.33 2.81
C TRP A 68 3.54 11.96 4.20
N PHE A 69 2.34 12.44 4.54
CA PHE A 69 2.07 13.04 5.85
C PHE A 69 2.30 12.07 7.01
N LEU A 70 1.90 10.80 6.85
CA LEU A 70 1.94 9.81 7.91
C LEU A 70 3.36 9.30 8.18
N CYS A 71 4.12 8.98 7.11
CA CYS A 71 5.37 8.23 7.18
C CYS A 71 6.48 8.71 6.24
N ASN A 72 6.26 9.76 5.44
CA ASN A 72 7.12 10.11 4.31
C ASN A 72 7.36 8.93 3.35
N SER A 73 6.38 8.03 3.22
CA SER A 73 6.47 6.80 2.42
C SER A 73 5.62 6.93 1.16
N ASN A 74 5.89 6.09 0.17
CA ASN A 74 5.13 6.04 -1.07
C ASN A 74 5.01 4.59 -1.55
N ILE A 75 3.81 4.03 -1.41
CA ILE A 75 3.48 2.68 -1.82
C ILE A 75 2.29 2.76 -2.79
N PRO A 76 2.52 2.55 -4.10
CA PRO A 76 1.48 2.70 -5.11
C PRO A 76 0.54 1.49 -5.12
N GLY A 77 -0.77 1.73 -5.19
CA GLY A 77 -1.83 0.70 -5.26
C GLY A 77 -1.69 -0.33 -6.39
N PRO A 78 -1.06 -0.03 -7.54
CA PRO A 78 -0.75 -1.05 -8.54
C PRO A 78 0.32 -2.09 -8.11
N ALA A 79 1.10 -1.83 -7.05
CA ALA A 79 2.01 -2.83 -6.50
C ALA A 79 1.23 -4.06 -5.99
N THR A 80 1.82 -5.24 -6.15
CA THR A 80 1.26 -6.50 -5.68
C THR A 80 2.03 -6.96 -4.45
N ILE A 81 1.41 -6.84 -3.28
CA ILE A 81 2.00 -7.24 -2.01
C ILE A 81 1.20 -8.39 -1.43
N GLY A 82 1.87 -9.48 -1.06
CA GLY A 82 1.26 -10.63 -0.38
C GLY A 82 0.70 -10.29 1.00
N ARG A 83 0.07 -11.27 1.65
CA ARG A 83 -0.50 -11.09 2.99
C ARG A 83 0.60 -10.89 4.04
N GLY A 84 0.29 -10.14 5.08
CA GLY A 84 1.08 -10.13 6.29
C GLY A 84 2.41 -9.39 6.14
N LEU A 85 2.40 -8.28 5.39
CA LEU A 85 3.57 -7.42 5.27
C LEU A 85 3.87 -6.79 6.63
N ARG A 86 5.07 -7.00 7.16
CA ARG A 86 5.52 -6.39 8.42
C ARG A 86 6.33 -5.12 8.15
N LEU A 87 5.94 -4.02 8.79
CA LEU A 87 6.61 -2.73 8.76
C LEU A 87 6.98 -2.31 10.19
N PRO A 88 8.14 -2.74 10.73
CA PRO A 88 8.54 -2.39 12.10
C PRO A 88 8.62 -0.87 12.31
N HIS A 89 9.13 -0.16 11.30
CA HIS A 89 9.23 1.29 11.24
C HIS A 89 8.85 1.70 9.81
N PRO A 90 7.62 2.22 9.59
CA PRO A 90 7.08 2.42 8.25
C PRO A 90 7.63 3.67 7.52
N GLN A 91 8.69 4.30 8.03
CA GLN A 91 9.21 5.58 7.54
C GLN A 91 10.02 5.45 6.24
N ASN A 92 9.80 6.38 5.32
CA ASN A 92 10.61 6.57 4.11
C ASN A 92 10.75 5.29 3.25
N ILE A 93 9.65 4.53 3.14
CA ILE A 93 9.58 3.33 2.30
C ILE A 93 9.06 3.74 0.92
N ILE A 94 9.80 3.42 -0.13
CA ILE A 94 9.44 3.72 -1.51
C ILE A 94 9.31 2.40 -2.27
N ILE A 95 8.15 2.14 -2.86
CA ILE A 95 7.90 0.94 -3.65
C ILE A 95 7.55 1.36 -5.08
N ALA A 96 8.20 0.75 -6.06
CA ALA A 96 7.95 1.00 -7.47
C ALA A 96 6.54 0.59 -7.87
N ASN A 97 6.04 1.26 -8.91
CA ASN A 97 4.83 0.85 -9.58
C ASN A 97 4.99 -0.59 -10.08
N GLN A 98 3.97 -1.44 -9.90
CA GLN A 98 3.97 -2.85 -10.31
C GLN A 98 5.01 -3.76 -9.62
N ALA A 99 5.66 -3.31 -8.53
CA ALA A 99 6.51 -4.19 -7.74
C ALA A 99 5.72 -5.39 -7.19
N GLU A 100 6.35 -6.56 -7.16
CA GLU A 100 5.78 -7.79 -6.60
C GLU A 100 6.54 -8.17 -5.32
N ILE A 101 5.82 -8.22 -4.20
CA ILE A 101 6.33 -8.58 -2.87
C ILE A 101 5.56 -9.79 -2.38
N GLY A 102 6.28 -10.82 -1.93
CA GLY A 102 5.70 -12.07 -1.45
C GLY A 102 4.91 -11.96 -0.14
N GLU A 103 4.49 -13.10 0.38
CA GLU A 103 3.80 -13.19 1.68
C GLU A 103 4.78 -13.12 2.85
N PHE A 104 4.33 -12.55 3.97
CA PHE A 104 5.08 -12.48 5.24
C PHE A 104 6.46 -11.82 5.13
N CYS A 105 6.65 -10.95 4.13
CA CYS A 105 7.85 -10.15 4.02
C CYS A 105 7.93 -9.10 5.14
N THR A 106 9.15 -8.72 5.51
CA THR A 106 9.42 -7.61 6.43
C THR A 106 10.20 -6.53 5.70
N ILE A 107 9.74 -5.29 5.78
CA ILE A 107 10.41 -4.13 5.20
C ILE A 107 10.70 -3.13 6.31
N TYR A 108 11.96 -2.73 6.42
CA TYR A 108 12.43 -1.74 7.38
C TYR A 108 12.35 -0.33 6.80
N GLN A 109 12.55 0.67 7.66
CA GLN A 109 12.61 2.07 7.27
C GLN A 109 13.70 2.35 6.23
N ASN A 110 13.50 3.38 5.40
CA ASN A 110 14.42 3.81 4.34
C ASN A 110 14.66 2.80 3.21
N VAL A 111 13.82 1.77 3.07
CA VAL A 111 13.93 0.81 1.97
C VAL A 111 13.26 1.36 0.72
N SER A 112 14.00 1.34 -0.39
CA SER A 112 13.49 1.66 -1.72
C SER A 112 13.56 0.45 -2.65
N ILE A 113 12.41 -0.02 -3.11
CA ILE A 113 12.32 -1.06 -4.14
C ILE A 113 12.00 -0.34 -5.45
N ALA A 114 13.01 -0.09 -6.27
CA ALA A 114 12.92 0.68 -7.49
C ALA A 114 13.32 -0.13 -8.72
N TRP A 115 12.86 0.30 -9.89
CA TRP A 115 13.35 -0.19 -11.18
C TRP A 115 14.19 0.91 -11.83
N THR A 116 15.37 0.54 -12.32
CA THR A 116 16.17 1.39 -13.20
C THR A 116 16.19 0.73 -14.58
N SER A 117 15.61 1.41 -15.56
CA SER A 117 15.82 1.02 -16.96
C SER A 117 17.25 1.39 -17.35
N PRO A 118 18.00 0.50 -18.02
CA PRO A 118 19.28 0.86 -18.64
C PRO A 118 19.11 1.87 -19.79
#